data_AF-A0A381F417-F1
#
_entry.id   AF-A0A381F417-F1
#
_cell.length_a   1.000
_cell.length_b   1.000
_cell.length_c   1.000
_cell.angle_alpha   90.00
_cell.angle_beta   90.00
_cell.angle_gamma   90.00
#
_symmetry.space_group_name_H-M   'P 1'
#
loop_
_entity.id
_entity.type
_entity.pdbx_description
1 polymer ?
#
loop_
_entity_poly.entity_id
_entity_poly.type
_entity_poly.pdbx_seq_one_letter_code
_entity_poly.pdbx_strand_id
1 'polypeptide(L)'
;MGYKDWKMNIKFLTEKMWKYWGASDRNETEKKEVLRKEFFEMFDKLEGPEENFHHVQEIRAKIVRDMDANECNSIEATSYIRHLVIFGYG
;
A
#
# COMPACT_ATOMS: atom_id res chain seq x y z
N MET A 1 -13.28 2.16 -12.05
CA MET A 1 -12.23 3.21 -12.08
C MET A 1 -11.47 3.17 -13.41
N GLY A 2 -11.07 4.31 -13.99
CA GLY A 2 -10.28 4.34 -15.23
C GLY A 2 -8.79 4.09 -15.00
N TYR A 3 -8.06 3.66 -16.04
CA TYR A 3 -6.62 3.38 -16.00
C TYR A 3 -5.75 4.52 -15.40
N LYS A 4 -6.09 5.78 -15.74
CA LYS A 4 -5.36 6.96 -15.25
C LYS A 4 -5.50 7.12 -13.73
N ASP A 5 -6.70 6.88 -13.20
CA ASP A 5 -7.00 7.02 -11.77
C ASP A 5 -6.34 5.90 -10.97
N TRP A 6 -6.37 4.67 -11.51
CA TRP A 6 -5.67 3.54 -10.91
C TRP A 6 -4.16 3.79 -10.78
N LYS A 7 -3.52 4.19 -11.89
CA LYS A 7 -2.08 4.52 -11.91
C LYS A 7 -1.74 5.66 -10.94
N MET A 8 -2.62 6.65 -10.82
CA MET A 8 -2.47 7.76 -9.88
C MET A 8 -2.56 7.28 -8.43
N ASN A 9 -3.53 6.43 -8.10
CA ASN A 9 -3.69 5.86 -6.76
C ASN A 9 -2.51 4.95 -6.38
N ILE A 10 -2.01 4.12 -7.29
CA ILE A 10 -0.79 3.32 -7.06
C ILE A 10 0.43 4.19 -6.78
N LYS A 11 0.60 5.29 -7.53
CA LYS A 11 1.70 6.24 -7.28
C LYS A 11 1.60 6.82 -5.87
N PHE A 12 0.42 7.27 -5.47
CA PHE A 12 0.22 7.81 -4.13
C PHE A 12 0.45 6.76 -3.03
N LEU A 13 -0.04 5.53 -3.20
CA LEU A 13 0.19 4.43 -2.27
C LEU A 13 1.68 4.11 -2.12
N THR A 14 2.41 4.13 -3.23
CA THR A 14 3.86 4.01 -3.25
C THR A 14 4.48 5.09 -2.37
N GLU A 15 4.18 6.36 -2.61
CA GLU A 15 4.72 7.49 -1.84
C GLU A 15 4.42 7.39 -0.33
N LYS A 16 3.20 7.00 0.05
CA LYS A 16 2.84 6.80 1.47
C LYS A 16 3.59 5.63 2.09
N MET A 17 3.78 4.53 1.36
CA MET A 17 4.56 3.39 1.83
C MET A 17 6.03 3.76 2.10
N TRP A 18 6.66 4.50 1.19
CA TRP A 18 8.04 4.99 1.39
C TRP A 18 8.16 5.91 2.60
N LYS A 19 7.19 6.81 2.80
CA LYS A 19 7.15 7.69 3.97
C LYS A 19 6.97 6.89 5.26
N TYR A 20 6.10 5.87 5.25
CA TYR A 20 5.87 5.00 6.40
C TYR A 20 7.14 4.24 6.78
N TRP A 21 7.79 3.63 5.79
CA TRP A 21 9.06 2.93 6.01
C TRP A 21 10.13 3.86 6.60
N GLY A 22 10.32 5.05 6.02
CA GLY A 22 11.27 6.03 6.53
C GLY A 22 10.91 6.58 7.92
N ALA A 23 9.64 6.55 8.33
CA ALA A 23 9.23 6.88 9.70
C ALA A 23 9.47 5.71 10.66
N SER A 24 9.35 4.46 10.19
CA SER A 24 9.67 3.26 10.95
C SER A 24 11.16 3.16 11.27
N ASP A 25 12.01 3.42 10.28
CA ASP A 25 13.47 3.44 10.45
C ASP A 25 13.94 4.49 11.46
N ARG A 26 13.26 5.64 11.51
CA ARG A 26 13.52 6.72 12.48
C ARG A 26 12.79 6.58 13.82
N ASN A 27 12.02 5.51 14.00
CA ASN A 27 11.18 5.27 15.18
C ASN A 27 10.19 6.41 15.50
N GLU A 28 9.65 7.08 14.47
CA GLU A 28 8.69 8.18 14.58
C GLU A 28 7.26 7.63 14.73
N THR A 29 6.90 7.13 15.92
CA THR A 29 5.63 6.40 16.18
C THR A 29 4.37 7.16 15.77
N GLU A 30 4.22 8.42 16.18
CA GLU A 30 3.03 9.22 15.88
C GLU A 30 2.84 9.43 14.36
N LYS A 31 3.96 9.64 13.65
CA LYS A 31 3.96 9.78 12.20
C LYS A 31 3.65 8.46 11.48
N LYS A 32 4.10 7.33 12.02
CA LYS A 32 3.73 5.99 11.50
C LYS A 32 2.22 5.79 11.54
N GLU A 33 1.57 6.16 12.64
CA GLU A 33 0.11 6.01 12.78
C GLU A 33 -0.65 6.87 11.78
N VAL A 34 -0.26 8.14 11.61
CA VAL A 34 -0.85 9.03 10.60
C VAL A 34 -0.68 8.44 9.19
N LEU A 35 0.54 8.04 8.83
CA LEU A 35 0.82 7.49 7.51
C LEU A 35 0.09 6.16 7.24
N ARG A 36 -0.07 5.32 8.27
CA ARG A 36 -0.84 4.08 8.20
C ARG A 36 -2.32 4.37 7.88
N LYS A 37 -2.91 5.35 8.58
CA LYS A 37 -4.29 5.76 8.32
C LYS A 37 -4.47 6.29 6.90
N GLU A 38 -3.60 7.21 6.47
CA GLU A 38 -3.63 7.76 5.11
C GLU A 38 -3.43 6.68 4.03
N PHE A 39 -2.57 5.70 4.29
CA PHE A 39 -2.35 4.58 3.39
C PHE A 39 -3.63 3.76 3.21
N PHE A 40 -4.31 3.39 4.29
CA PHE A 40 -5.56 2.62 4.20
C PHE A 40 -6.69 3.40 3.57
N GLU A 41 -6.84 4.69 3.87
CA GLU A 41 -7.85 5.54 3.22
C GLU A 41 -7.66 5.63 1.70
N MET A 42 -6.41 5.59 1.21
CA MET A 42 -6.15 5.52 -0.23
C MET A 42 -6.33 4.13 -0.80
N PHE A 43 -6.01 3.10 -0.01
CA PHE A 43 -6.19 1.72 -0.43
C PHE A 43 -7.68 1.38 -0.57
N ASP A 44 -8.53 1.87 0.33
CA ASP A 44 -9.97 1.66 0.29
C ASP A 44 -10.63 2.40 -0.90
N LYS A 45 -9.95 3.41 -1.45
CA LYS A 45 -10.34 4.08 -2.70
C LYS A 45 -9.89 3.32 -3.96
N LEU A 46 -9.08 2.27 -3.85
CA LEU A 46 -8.76 1.40 -4.98
C LEU A 46 -9.97 0.53 -5.30
N GLU A 47 -10.82 1.01 -6.20
CA GLU A 47 -11.84 0.20 -6.86
C GLU A 47 -11.23 -0.50 -8.08
N GLY A 48 -11.01 -1.81 -7.96
CA GLY A 48 -10.51 -2.66 -9.04
C GLY A 48 -11.62 -3.49 -9.71
N PRO A 49 -11.33 -4.15 -10.85
CA PRO A 49 -12.21 -5.19 -11.40
C PRO A 49 -12.47 -6.28 -10.36
N GLU A 50 -13.71 -6.76 -10.30
CA GLU A 50 -14.17 -7.75 -9.30
C GLU A 50 -13.30 -9.03 -9.31
N GLU A 51 -12.82 -9.42 -10.50
CA GLU A 51 -11.95 -10.58 -10.73
C GLU A 51 -10.59 -10.49 -10.02
N ASN A 52 -10.05 -9.27 -9.82
CA ASN A 52 -8.74 -9.04 -9.20
C ASN A 52 -8.83 -8.40 -7.81
N PHE A 53 -10.03 -8.05 -7.34
CA PHE A 53 -10.23 -7.39 -6.06
C PHE A 53 -9.77 -8.27 -4.88
N HIS A 54 -9.96 -9.59 -4.97
CA HIS A 54 -9.47 -10.53 -3.96
C HIS A 54 -7.94 -10.43 -3.77
N HIS A 55 -7.17 -10.38 -4.87
CA HIS A 55 -5.70 -10.25 -4.80
C HIS A 55 -5.26 -8.91 -4.21
N VAL A 56 -5.98 -7.84 -4.52
CA VAL A 56 -5.75 -6.52 -3.91
C VAL A 56 -5.99 -6.57 -2.40
N GLN A 57 -7.04 -7.25 -1.93
CA GLN A 57 -7.30 -7.46 -0.51
C GLN A 57 -6.25 -8.35 0.17
N GLU A 58 -5.74 -9.39 -0.51
CA GLU A 58 -4.65 -10.22 0.01
C GLU A 58 -3.36 -9.41 0.23
N ILE A 59 -3.02 -8.54 -0.71
CA ILE A 59 -1.87 -7.65 -0.58
C ILE A 59 -2.06 -6.67 0.57
N ARG A 60 -3.26 -6.10 0.72
CA ARG A 60 -3.62 -5.25 1.86
C ARG A 60 -3.37 -5.97 3.18
N ALA A 61 -3.86 -7.20 3.30
CA ALA A 61 -3.70 -8.00 4.51
C ALA A 61 -2.23 -8.29 4.82
N LYS A 62 -1.42 -8.55 3.79
CA LYS A 62 0.03 -8.77 3.97
C LYS A 62 0.74 -7.50 4.45
N ILE A 63 0.45 -6.36 3.83
CA ILE A 63 0.96 -5.05 4.26
C ILE A 63 0.60 -4.75 5.73
N VAL A 64 -0.66 -4.95 6.10
CA VAL A 64 -1.13 -4.74 7.49
C VAL A 64 -0.32 -5.57 8.47
N ARG A 65 -0.15 -6.87 8.16
CA ARG A 65 0.61 -7.79 9.01
C ARG A 65 2.05 -7.31 9.21
N ASP A 66 2.73 -6.91 8.14
CA ASP A 66 4.12 -6.45 8.22
C ASP A 66 4.25 -5.10 8.95
N MET A 67 3.24 -4.23 8.84
CA MET A 67 3.16 -2.98 9.61
C MET A 67 2.97 -3.26 11.10
N ASP A 68 2.11 -4.22 11.46
CA ASP A 68 1.86 -4.63 12.85
C ASP A 68 3.07 -5.32 13.49
N ALA A 69 3.81 -6.12 12.70
CA ALA A 69 5.06 -6.73 13.13
C ALA A 69 6.24 -5.75 13.15
N ASN A 70 6.06 -4.52 12.61
CA ASN A 70 7.12 -3.55 12.38
C ASN A 70 8.27 -4.11 11.52
N GLU A 71 7.95 -5.05 10.63
CA GLU A 71 8.85 -5.77 9.71
C GLU A 71 8.84 -5.19 8.29
N CYS A 72 7.94 -4.23 8.02
CA CYS A 72 7.83 -3.57 6.73
C CYS A 72 9.13 -2.84 6.36
N ASN A 73 9.82 -3.36 5.34
CA ASN A 73 11.09 -2.85 4.83
C ASN A 73 11.01 -2.55 3.32
N SER A 74 12.07 -1.97 2.76
CA SER A 74 12.09 -1.53 1.35
C SER A 74 11.87 -2.64 0.33
N ILE A 75 12.27 -3.88 0.63
CA ILE A 75 12.11 -5.03 -0.27
C ILE A 75 10.64 -5.46 -0.30
N GLU A 76 10.03 -5.63 0.88
CA GLU A 76 8.60 -5.93 1.03
C GLU A 76 7.73 -4.83 0.39
N ALA A 77 8.02 -3.56 0.68
CA ALA A 77 7.33 -2.41 0.09
C ALA A 77 7.37 -2.43 -1.46
N THR A 78 8.53 -2.74 -2.04
CA THR A 78 8.68 -2.84 -3.51
C THR A 78 7.86 -4.01 -4.07
N SER A 79 7.86 -5.15 -3.38
CA SER A 79 7.07 -6.33 -3.74
C SER A 79 5.57 -6.03 -3.74
N TYR A 80 5.08 -5.36 -2.69
CA TYR A 80 3.68 -4.94 -2.59
C TYR A 80 3.25 -4.04 -3.74
N ILE A 81 4.02 -3.00 -4.04
CA ILE A 81 3.69 -2.08 -5.13
C ILE A 81 3.71 -2.80 -6.47
N ARG A 82 4.69 -3.68 -6.72
CA ARG A 82 4.73 -4.49 -7.95
C ARG A 82 3.48 -5.35 -8.09
N HIS A 83 3.05 -6.04 -7.03
CA HIS A 83 1.83 -6.85 -7.07
C HIS A 83 0.58 -6.00 -7.35
N LEU A 84 0.44 -4.84 -6.69
CA LEU A 84 -0.70 -3.94 -6.93
C LEU A 84 -0.75 -3.40 -8.38
N VAL A 85 0.43 -3.17 -8.99
CA VAL A 85 0.51 -2.86 -10.42
C VAL A 85 0.03 -4.04 -11.26
N ILE A 86 0.46 -5.27 -10.98
CA ILE A 86 0.07 -6.45 -11.78
C ILE A 86 -1.45 -6.68 -11.72
N PHE A 87 -2.02 -6.74 -10.51
CA PHE A 87 -3.44 -7.06 -10.34
C PHE A 87 -4.39 -5.91 -10.71
N GLY A 88 -3.86 -4.68 -10.74
CA GLY A 88 -4.61 -3.53 -11.23
C GLY A 88 -4.65 -3.36 -12.74
N TYR A 89 -3.84 -4.12 -13.47
CA TYR A 89 -3.71 -4.09 -14.93
C TYR A 89 -4.23 -5.38 -15.57
N GLY A 90 -4.70 -6.35 -14.75
CA GLY A 90 -5.32 -7.59 -15.18
C GLY A 90 -6.78 -7.41 -15.54
#